data_AF-A0A1Q4AP49-F1
#
_entry.id   AF-A0A1Q4AP49-F1
#
_cell.length_a   1.000
_cell.length_b   1.000
_cell.length_c   1.000
_cell.angle_alpha   90.00
_cell.angle_beta   90.00
_cell.angle_gamma   90.00
#
_symmetry.space_group_name_H-M   'P 1'
#
loop_
_entity.id
_entity.type
_entity.pdbx_description
1 polymer ?
#
loop_
_entity_poly.entity_id
_entity_poly.type
_entity_poly.pdbx_seq_one_letter_code
_entity_poly.pdbx_strand_id
1 'polypeptide(L)'
;MSSIIALREELAPFVGERVVALLEEALLGAPVNDDLTEAEALLIAWGSSRAAGEQLDPAAAERFERTFTPALRSRLDAFAAALA
;
A
#
# COMPACT_ATOMS: atom_id res chain seq x y z
N MET A 1 -17.95 -5.10 -7.81
CA MET A 1 -16.88 -4.08 -7.78
C MET A 1 -16.99 -3.42 -6.41
N SER A 2 -16.08 -3.73 -5.49
CA SER A 2 -16.09 -3.14 -4.15
C SER A 2 -15.84 -1.63 -4.27
N SER A 3 -16.54 -0.82 -3.48
CA SER A 3 -16.26 0.61 -3.40
C SER A 3 -14.93 0.85 -2.71
N ILE A 4 -14.29 1.99 -2.99
CA ILE A 4 -13.03 2.37 -2.34
C ILE A 4 -13.16 2.44 -0.81
N ILE A 5 -14.33 2.88 -0.32
CA ILE A 5 -14.65 2.92 1.13
C ILE A 5 -14.60 1.51 1.72
N ALA A 6 -15.23 0.54 1.05
CA ALA A 6 -15.21 -0.85 1.51
C ALA A 6 -13.78 -1.42 1.53
N LEU A 7 -12.97 -1.12 0.51
CA LEU A 7 -11.57 -1.57 0.46
C LEU A 7 -10.71 -0.96 1.59
N ARG A 8 -10.97 0.29 1.98
CA ARG A 8 -10.32 0.92 3.14
C ARG A 8 -10.69 0.19 4.43
N GLU A 9 -11.99 -0.08 4.65
CA GLU A 9 -12.49 -0.84 5.80
C GLU A 9 -11.93 -2.27 5.84
N GLU A 10 -11.64 -2.86 4.69
CA GLU A 10 -11.00 -4.19 4.58
C GLU A 10 -9.49 -4.17 4.87
N LEU A 11 -8.80 -3.07 4.60
CA LEU A 11 -7.35 -2.94 4.82
C LEU A 11 -7.00 -2.46 6.23
N ALA A 12 -7.81 -1.59 6.80
CA ALA A 12 -7.57 -0.99 8.11
C ALA A 12 -7.30 -1.98 9.26
N PRO A 13 -7.95 -3.15 9.34
CA PRO A 13 -7.66 -4.13 10.38
C PRO A 13 -6.25 -4.73 10.30
N PHE A 14 -5.61 -4.67 9.13
CA PHE A 14 -4.29 -5.27 8.89
C PHE A 14 -3.15 -4.27 9.06
N VAL A 15 -3.34 -3.04 8.58
CA VAL A 15 -2.27 -2.03 8.51
C VAL A 15 -2.57 -0.77 9.32
N GLY A 16 -3.81 -0.61 9.78
CA GLY A 16 -4.27 0.56 10.52
C GLY A 16 -4.79 1.70 9.63
N GLU A 17 -5.78 2.44 10.13
CA GLU A 17 -6.43 3.56 9.44
C GLU A 17 -5.44 4.63 8.94
N ARG A 18 -4.45 4.96 9.78
CA ARG A 18 -3.40 5.94 9.43
C ARG A 18 -2.63 5.50 8.20
N VAL A 19 -2.21 4.24 8.17
CA VAL A 19 -1.38 3.70 7.08
C VAL A 19 -2.20 3.58 5.80
N VAL A 20 -3.49 3.26 5.89
CA VAL A 20 -4.39 3.29 4.73
C VAL A 20 -4.47 4.68 4.12
N ALA A 21 -4.59 5.74 4.95
CA ALA A 21 -4.60 7.11 4.46
C ALA A 21 -3.28 7.50 3.77
N LEU A 22 -2.14 7.22 4.40
CA LEU A 22 -0.82 7.49 3.82
C LEU A 22 -0.58 6.68 2.53
N LEU A 23 -1.07 5.44 2.48
CA LEU A 23 -0.98 4.60 1.30
C LEU A 23 -1.81 5.17 0.13
N GLU A 24 -3.00 5.68 0.42
CA GLU A 24 -3.84 6.37 -0.56
C GLU A 24 -3.10 7.58 -1.15
N GLU A 25 -2.48 8.41 -0.30
CA GLU A 25 -1.64 9.52 -0.73
C GLU A 25 -0.46 9.07 -1.60
N ALA A 26 0.25 8.02 -1.18
CA ALA A 26 1.38 7.46 -1.93
C ALA A 26 0.95 6.94 -3.33
N LEU A 27 -0.21 6.29 -3.42
CA LEU A 27 -0.78 5.78 -4.67
C LEU A 27 -1.24 6.91 -5.61
N LEU A 28 -1.59 8.06 -5.06
CA LEU A 28 -1.89 9.29 -5.80
C LEU A 28 -0.63 10.10 -6.15
N GLY A 29 0.56 9.61 -5.79
CA GLY A 29 1.84 10.24 -6.07
C GLY A 29 2.20 11.40 -5.13
N ALA A 30 1.49 11.55 -4.02
CA ALA A 30 1.84 12.53 -3.01
C ALA A 30 3.06 12.07 -2.18
N PRO A 31 3.98 12.99 -1.82
CA PRO A 31 5.12 12.65 -0.99
C PRO A 31 4.67 12.37 0.45
N VAL A 32 5.00 11.19 0.97
CA VAL A 32 4.75 10.82 2.36
C VAL A 32 6.02 11.07 3.18
N ASN A 33 5.95 12.01 4.13
CA ASN A 33 7.04 12.35 5.05
C ASN A 33 6.59 12.13 6.49
N ASP A 34 6.53 10.86 6.88
CA ASP A 34 6.08 10.42 8.20
C ASP A 34 7.16 9.59 8.89
N ASP A 35 7.09 9.52 10.23
CA ASP A 35 7.84 8.54 11.00
C ASP A 35 7.13 7.18 10.86
N LEU A 36 7.72 6.31 10.04
CA LEU A 36 7.15 5.03 9.65
C LEU A 36 7.95 3.88 10.24
N THR A 37 7.24 2.86 10.71
CA THR A 37 7.86 1.56 10.97
C THR A 37 8.33 0.93 9.64
N GLU A 38 9.21 -0.07 9.73
CA GLU A 38 9.73 -0.74 8.53
C GLU A 38 8.62 -1.33 7.65
N ALA A 39 7.59 -1.93 8.24
CA ALA A 39 6.45 -2.48 7.51
C ALA A 39 5.66 -1.36 6.80
N GLU A 40 5.39 -0.26 7.49
CA GLU A 40 4.66 0.87 6.90
C GLU A 40 5.46 1.51 5.76
N ALA A 41 6.76 1.70 5.94
CA ALA A 41 7.65 2.19 4.90
C ALA A 41 7.64 1.29 3.66
N LEU A 42 7.58 -0.04 3.82
CA LEU A 42 7.43 -0.97 2.70
C LEU A 42 6.09 -0.81 1.95
N LEU A 43 4.99 -0.57 2.67
CA LEU A 43 3.68 -0.30 2.05
C LEU A 43 3.68 1.00 1.27
N ILE A 44 4.24 2.06 1.84
CA ILE A 44 4.34 3.37 1.19
C ILE A 44 5.25 3.29 -0.02
N ALA A 45 6.42 2.66 0.09
CA ALA A 45 7.33 2.45 -1.04
C ALA A 45 6.66 1.66 -2.17
N TRP A 46 5.89 0.63 -1.82
CA TRP A 46 5.09 -0.11 -2.80
C TRP A 46 4.02 0.78 -3.47
N GLY A 47 3.29 1.60 -2.71
CA GLY A 47 2.29 2.52 -3.24
C GLY A 47 2.91 3.57 -4.18
N SER A 48 4.01 4.19 -3.76
CA SER A 48 4.74 5.17 -4.57
C SER A 48 5.29 4.57 -5.86
N SER A 49 5.80 3.33 -5.84
CA SER A 49 6.25 2.67 -7.07
C SER A 49 5.10 2.48 -8.05
N ARG A 50 3.90 2.13 -7.56
CA ARG A 50 2.71 1.99 -8.42
C ARG A 50 2.25 3.32 -9.00
N ALA A 51 2.26 4.40 -8.23
CA ALA A 51 1.95 5.74 -8.73
C ALA A 51 2.92 6.18 -9.83
N ALA A 52 4.20 5.83 -9.70
CA ALA A 52 5.24 6.10 -10.70
C ALA A 52 5.16 5.18 -11.94
N GLY A 53 4.34 4.11 -11.91
CA GLY A 53 4.33 3.08 -12.95
C GLY A 53 5.58 2.20 -12.93
N GLU A 54 6.29 2.16 -11.80
CA GLU A 54 7.56 1.47 -11.61
C GLU A 54 7.38 0.19 -10.77
N GLN A 55 8.31 -0.74 -10.97
CA GLN A 55 8.42 -1.90 -10.10
C GLN A 55 9.11 -1.50 -8.80
N LEU A 56 8.66 -2.10 -7.71
CA LEU A 56 9.33 -1.98 -6.42
C LEU A 56 10.76 -2.54 -6.55
N ASP A 57 11.73 -1.90 -5.90
CA ASP A 57 13.11 -2.37 -5.82
C ASP A 57 13.15 -3.88 -5.46
N PRO A 58 13.98 -4.72 -6.10
CA PRO A 58 13.97 -6.16 -5.88
C PRO A 58 14.18 -6.57 -4.41
N ALA A 59 15.05 -5.88 -3.68
CA ALA A 59 15.28 -6.18 -2.27
C ALA A 59 14.10 -5.72 -1.41
N ALA A 60 13.47 -4.59 -1.72
CA ALA A 60 12.22 -4.17 -1.08
C ALA A 60 11.06 -5.11 -1.41
N ALA A 61 10.97 -5.64 -2.64
CA ALA A 61 9.98 -6.61 -3.07
C ALA A 61 10.12 -7.94 -2.32
N GLU A 62 11.34 -8.46 -2.16
CA GLU A 62 11.56 -9.67 -1.36
C GLU A 62 11.11 -9.46 0.09
N ARG A 63 11.47 -8.31 0.70
CA ARG A 63 11.03 -7.97 2.06
C ARG A 63 9.51 -7.83 2.13
N PHE A 64 8.89 -7.19 1.14
CA PHE A 64 7.44 -7.02 1.06
C PHE A 64 6.72 -8.38 1.09
N GLU A 65 7.13 -9.31 0.23
CA GLU A 65 6.52 -10.65 0.14
C GLU A 65 6.80 -11.52 1.38
N ARG A 66 7.87 -11.24 2.13
CA ARG A 66 8.15 -11.88 3.42
C ARG A 66 7.36 -11.28 4.59
N THR A 67 7.08 -9.98 4.54
CA THR A 67 6.39 -9.24 5.59
C THR A 67 4.87 -9.36 5.48
N PHE A 68 4.33 -9.34 4.26
CA PHE A 68 2.90 -9.31 4.01
C PHE A 68 2.38 -10.61 3.43
N THR A 69 1.18 -11.00 3.85
CA THR A 69 0.55 -12.22 3.33
C THR A 69 0.09 -12.01 1.88
N PRO A 70 0.04 -13.08 1.05
CA PRO A 70 -0.53 -13.02 -0.29
C PRO A 70 -1.98 -12.51 -0.30
N ALA A 71 -2.75 -12.81 0.76
CA ALA A 71 -4.12 -12.33 0.89
C ALA A 71 -4.20 -10.81 1.11
N LEU A 72 -3.27 -10.23 1.87
CA LEU A 72 -3.17 -8.78 2.02
C LEU A 72 -2.68 -8.14 0.71
N ARG A 73 -1.71 -8.77 0.02
CA ARG A 73 -1.24 -8.34 -1.30
C ARG A 73 -2.39 -8.14 -2.29
N SER A 74 -3.27 -9.13 -2.43
CA SER A 74 -4.42 -9.04 -3.33
C SER A 74 -5.38 -7.90 -2.98
N ARG A 75 -5.57 -7.60 -1.69
CA ARG A 75 -6.40 -6.48 -1.24
C ARG A 75 -5.77 -5.14 -1.58
N LEU A 76 -4.45 -5.01 -1.38
CA LEU A 76 -3.68 -3.83 -1.74
C LEU A 76 -3.75 -3.58 -3.26
N ASP A 77 -3.59 -4.63 -4.08
CA ASP A 77 -3.73 -4.52 -5.53
C ASP A 77 -5.15 -4.09 -5.96
N ALA A 78 -6.18 -4.63 -5.31
CA ALA A 78 -7.57 -4.21 -5.55
C ALA A 78 -7.81 -2.74 -5.15
N PHE A 79 -7.22 -2.30 -4.04
CA PHE A 79 -7.28 -0.91 -3.57
C PHE A 79 -6.60 0.05 -4.53
N ALA A 80 -5.39 -0.27 -4.98
CA ALA A 80 -4.69 0.52 -6.00
C ALA A 80 -5.46 0.58 -7.32
N ALA A 81 -6.04 -0.53 -7.76
CA ALA A 81 -6.86 -0.57 -8.98
C ALA A 81 -8.16 0.25 -8.87
N ALA A 82 -8.70 0.43 -7.66
CA ALA A 82 -9.89 1.26 -7.43
C ALA A 82 -9.58 2.76 -7.37
N LEU A 83 -8.30 3.13 -7.22
CA LEU A 83 -7.81 4.51 -7.20
C LEU A 83 -7.37 5.02 -8.58
N ALA A 84 -7.08 4.11 -9.53
CA ALA A 84 -6.71 4.42 -10.91
C ALA A 84 -7.92 4.72 -11.80
#